data_AF-A0A126QR62-F1
#
_entry.id   AF-A0A126QR62-F1
#
_cell.length_a   1.000
_cell.length_b   1.000
_cell.length_c   1.000
_cell.angle_alpha   90.00
_cell.angle_beta   90.00
_cell.angle_gamma   90.00
#
_symmetry.space_group_name_H-M   'P 1'
#
loop_
_entity.id
_entity.type
_entity.pdbx_description
1 polymer ?
#
loop_
_entity_poly.entity_id
_entity_poly.type
_entity_poly.pdbx_seq_one_letter_code
_entity_poly.pdbx_strand_id
1 'polypeptide(L)'
;MMAESKKPLTPVKPAAMEMIFLYPCPHCSREVPLIAPSRPAMAQCDACRENFPIVPVDDRTIRYLKLILAGGKAGIDPDFL
;
A
#
# COMPACT_ATOMS: atom_id res chain seq x y z
N MET A 1 -27.78 5.72 36.27
CA MET A 1 -27.22 5.44 34.94
C MET A 1 -26.04 6.38 34.74
N MET A 2 -24.81 5.91 34.98
CA MET A 2 -23.62 6.73 34.77
C MET A 2 -23.36 6.81 33.27
N ALA A 3 -23.38 8.01 32.71
CA ALA A 3 -22.94 8.23 31.34
C ALA A 3 -21.45 7.89 31.26
N GLU A 4 -21.09 6.83 30.53
CA GLU A 4 -19.70 6.57 30.17
C GLU A 4 -19.17 7.82 29.46
N SER A 5 -18.28 8.56 30.13
CA SER A 5 -17.51 9.60 29.49
C SER A 5 -16.64 8.93 28.43
N LYS A 6 -17.10 8.97 27.17
CA LYS A 6 -16.29 8.55 26.02
C LYS A 6 -15.04 9.41 26.00
N LYS A 7 -13.92 8.84 26.44
CA LYS A 7 -12.62 9.49 26.31
C LYS A 7 -12.42 9.84 24.83
N PRO A 8 -11.93 11.06 24.51
CA PRO A 8 -11.63 11.43 23.14
C PRO A 8 -10.69 10.40 22.51
N LEU A 9 -10.98 9.99 21.28
CA LEU A 9 -10.10 9.11 20.53
C LEU A 9 -8.82 9.86 20.21
N THR A 10 -7.69 9.35 20.68
CA THR A 10 -6.37 9.82 20.26
C THR A 10 -6.10 9.36 18.82
N PRO A 11 -5.48 10.20 17.97
CA PRO A 11 -5.08 9.77 16.63
C PRO A 11 -4.24 8.49 16.64
N VAL A 12 -4.53 7.56 15.73
CA VAL A 12 -3.84 6.27 15.61
C VAL A 12 -2.65 6.43 14.67
N LYS A 13 -1.48 5.96 15.11
CA LYS A 13 -0.24 5.98 14.31
C LYS A 13 -0.23 4.84 13.29
N PRO A 14 0.45 4.99 12.13
CA PRO A 14 0.66 3.91 11.17
C PRO A 14 1.31 2.67 11.81
N ALA A 15 0.75 1.50 11.54
CA ALA A 15 1.27 0.23 12.05
C ALA A 15 2.29 -0.43 11.10
N ALA A 16 2.14 -0.20 9.79
CA ALA A 16 2.97 -0.77 8.73
C ALA A 16 2.94 0.10 7.47
N MET A 17 3.86 -0.18 6.54
CA MET A 17 3.94 0.45 5.23
C MET A 17 4.04 -0.60 4.14
N GLU A 18 3.26 -0.40 3.09
CA GLU A 18 3.32 -1.17 1.85
C GLU A 18 3.45 -0.24 0.64
N MET A 19 3.97 -0.79 -0.46
CA MET A 19 4.15 -0.04 -1.71
C MET A 19 3.11 -0.48 -2.73
N ILE A 20 2.46 0.51 -3.36
CA ILE A 20 1.51 0.30 -4.44
C ILE A 20 2.20 0.64 -5.76
N PHE A 21 2.11 -0.28 -6.72
CA PHE A 21 2.61 -0.11 -8.08
C PHE A 21 1.42 -0.07 -9.04
N LEU A 22 1.46 0.86 -10.01
CA LEU A 22 0.40 1.06 -10.98
C LEU A 22 0.81 0.41 -12.31
N TYR A 23 0.04 -0.57 -12.75
CA TYR A 23 0.28 -1.26 -14.02
C TYR A 23 -0.78 -0.83 -15.04
N PRO A 24 -0.39 -0.24 -16.19
CA PRO A 24 -1.35 0.11 -17.23
C PRO A 24 -1.89 -1.18 -17.88
N CYS A 25 -3.22 -1.35 -17.87
CA CYS A 25 -3.87 -2.46 -18.55
C CYS A 25 -3.67 -2.34 -20.07
N PRO A 26 -3.17 -3.36 -20.75
CA PRO A 26 -2.92 -3.29 -22.20
C PRO A 26 -4.19 -3.27 -23.05
N HIS A 27 -5.37 -3.55 -22.46
CA HIS A 27 -6.65 -3.62 -23.17
C HIS A 27 -7.47 -2.33 -23.11
N CYS A 28 -7.40 -1.60 -21.99
CA CYS A 28 -8.21 -0.39 -21.77
C CYS A 28 -7.43 0.79 -21.17
N SER A 29 -6.11 0.66 -21.01
CA SER A 29 -5.20 1.68 -20.46
C SER A 29 -5.45 2.11 -19.01
N ARG A 30 -6.41 1.48 -18.31
CA ARG A 30 -6.66 1.70 -16.89
C ARG A 30 -5.44 1.32 -16.06
N GLU A 31 -5.02 2.17 -15.14
CA GLU A 31 -3.99 1.85 -14.15
C GLU A 31 -4.55 0.92 -13.06
N VAL A 32 -3.97 -0.27 -12.94
CA VAL A 32 -4.35 -1.28 -11.96
C VAL A 32 -3.36 -1.23 -10.78
N PRO A 33 -3.81 -0.85 -9.56
CA PRO A 33 -2.94 -0.78 -8.40
C PRO A 33 -2.72 -2.17 -7.79
N LEU A 34 -1.45 -2.55 -7.59
CA LEU A 34 -1.06 -3.80 -6.94
C LEU A 34 -0.07 -3.55 -5.81
N ILE A 35 -0.20 -4.32 -4.73
CA ILE A 35 0.68 -4.24 -3.57
C ILE A 35 1.93 -5.07 -3.84
N ALA A 36 3.05 -4.39 -4.11
CA ALA A 36 4.40 -4.94 -4.20
C ALA A 36 4.52 -6.37 -4.81
N PRO A 37 4.04 -6.62 -6.05
CA PRO A 37 4.05 -7.97 -6.64
C PRO A 37 5.47 -8.44 -7.00
N SER A 38 6.17 -9.09 -6.07
CA SER A 38 7.59 -9.48 -6.23
C SER A 38 7.83 -10.81 -6.94
N ARG A 39 6.77 -11.44 -7.47
CA ARG A 39 6.83 -12.69 -8.23
C ARG A 39 6.08 -12.52 -9.56
N PRO A 40 6.48 -13.23 -10.63
CA PRO A 40 5.72 -13.26 -11.86
C PRO A 40 4.26 -13.66 -11.59
N ALA A 41 3.32 -12.89 -12.12
CA ALA A 41 1.90 -13.07 -11.89
C ALA A 41 1.07 -12.52 -13.06
N MET A 42 -0.21 -12.90 -13.07
CA MET A 42 -1.23 -12.27 -13.90
C MET A 42 -2.01 -11.27 -13.04
N ALA A 43 -2.15 -10.04 -13.51
CA ALA A 43 -3.07 -9.06 -12.95
C ALA A 43 -4.43 -9.18 -13.64
N GLN A 44 -5.50 -8.90 -12.91
CA GLN A 44 -6.84 -8.72 -13.48
C GLN A 44 -7.20 -7.24 -13.47
N CYS A 45 -7.62 -6.70 -14.61
CA CYS A 45 -8.10 -5.32 -14.67
C CYS A 45 -9.46 -5.17 -13.97
N ASP A 46 -9.57 -4.18 -13.09
CA ASP A 46 -10.81 -3.81 -12.39
C ASP A 46 -11.89 -3.25 -13.34
N ALA A 47 -11.46 -2.60 -14.43
CA ALA A 47 -12.35 -1.98 -15.41
C ALA A 47 -12.83 -2.95 -16.51
N CYS A 48 -11.92 -3.54 -17.29
CA CYS A 48 -12.29 -4.39 -18.43
C CYS A 48 -12.30 -5.89 -18.12
N ARG A 49 -11.92 -6.30 -16.90
CA ARG A 49 -11.90 -7.70 -16.42
C ARG A 49 -10.90 -8.64 -17.11
N GLU A 50 -10.17 -8.15 -18.11
CA GLU A 50 -9.11 -8.91 -18.78
C GLU A 50 -7.91 -9.16 -17.87
N ASN A 51 -7.27 -10.31 -18.09
CA ASN A 51 -6.06 -10.71 -17.39
C ASN A 51 -4.82 -10.39 -18.24
N PHE A 52 -3.77 -9.86 -17.63
CA PHE A 52 -2.53 -9.55 -18.33
C PHE A 52 -1.29 -9.86 -17.46
N PRO A 53 -0.18 -10.30 -18.06
CA PRO A 53 1.04 -10.58 -17.31
C PRO A 53 1.67 -9.28 -16.84
N ILE A 54 2.25 -9.31 -15.64
CA ILE A 54 2.98 -8.16 -15.07
C ILE A 54 4.43 -8.52 -14.80
N VAL A 55 5.29 -7.51 -14.91
CA VAL A 55 6.70 -7.62 -14.51
C VAL A 55 6.78 -7.53 -12.98
N PRO A 56 7.48 -8.46 -12.30
CA PRO A 56 7.64 -8.39 -10.86
C PRO A 56 8.49 -7.19 -10.45
N VAL A 57 8.19 -6.64 -9.29
CA VAL A 57 9.00 -5.60 -8.65
C VAL A 57 10.15 -6.20 -7.85
N ASP A 58 11.23 -5.44 -7.66
CA ASP A 58 12.39 -5.91 -6.92
C ASP A 58 12.13 -5.94 -5.40
N ASP A 59 12.10 -7.15 -4.83
CA ASP A 59 11.88 -7.40 -3.40
C ASP A 59 12.96 -6.74 -2.53
N ARG A 60 14.21 -6.64 -3.01
CA ARG A 60 15.30 -6.02 -2.24
C ARG A 60 15.06 -4.53 -2.06
N THR A 61 14.67 -3.83 -3.12
CA THR A 61 14.31 -2.41 -3.09
C THR A 61 13.13 -2.15 -2.15
N ILE A 62 12.08 -2.97 -2.22
CA ILE A 62 10.91 -2.84 -1.32
C ILE A 62 11.33 -3.00 0.14
N ARG A 63 12.12 -4.02 0.46
CA ARG A 63 12.62 -4.24 1.82
C ARG A 63 13.48 -3.09 2.30
N TYR A 64 14.38 -2.57 1.45
CA TYR A 64 15.20 -1.41 1.77
C TYR A 64 14.33 -0.21 2.16
N LEU A 65 13.32 0.12 1.34
CA LEU A 65 12.40 1.23 1.62
C LEU A 65 11.63 1.04 2.92
N LYS A 66 11.13 -0.17 3.18
CA LYS A 66 10.48 -0.51 4.47
C LYS A 66 11.42 -0.33 5.65
N LEU A 67 12.69 -0.71 5.52
CA LEU A 67 13.68 -0.56 6.58
C LEU A 67 13.99 0.91 6.86
N ILE A 68 14.31 1.71 5.84
CA ILE A 68 14.70 3.12 6.05
C ILE A 68 13.55 3.97 6.58
N LEU A 69 12.30 3.61 6.27
CA LEU A 69 11.11 4.30 6.78
C LEU A 69 10.59 3.70 8.10
N ALA A 70 11.35 2.81 8.75
CA ALA A 70 10.97 2.13 9.98
C ALA A 70 9.56 1.49 9.90
N GLY A 71 9.26 0.86 8.75
CA GLY A 71 7.96 0.27 8.45
C GLY A 71 6.84 1.31 8.31
N GLY A 72 7.16 2.55 7.92
CA GLY A 72 6.21 3.67 7.78
C GLY A 72 6.17 4.61 8.97
N LYS A 73 6.73 4.23 10.12
CA LYS A 73 6.73 5.06 11.34
C LYS A 73 7.52 6.35 11.17
N ALA A 74 8.57 6.32 10.35
CA ALA A 74 9.36 7.52 10.04
C ALA A 74 8.64 8.50 9.10
N GLY A 75 7.50 8.10 8.51
CA GLY A 75 6.66 8.96 7.69
C GLY A 75 5.56 9.70 8.46
N ILE A 76 5.51 9.56 9.79
CA ILE A 76 4.60 10.33 10.63
C ILE A 76 5.09 11.77 10.66
N ASP A 77 4.18 12.72 10.42
CA ASP A 77 4.46 14.14 10.55
C ASP A 77 4.95 14.44 11.99
N PRO A 78 6.11 15.08 12.18
CA PRO A 78 6.67 15.38 13.49
C PRO A 78 5.74 16.13 14.44
N ASP A 79 4.79 16.92 13.93
CA ASP A 79 3.80 17.64 14.74
C ASP A 79 2.79 16.69 15.42
N PHE A 80 2.80 15.40 15.05
CA PHE A 80 1.89 14.35 15.54
C PHE A 80 2.62 13.17 16.22
N LEU A 81 3.91 13.32 16.55
CA LEU A 81 4.72 12.30 17.25
C LEU A 81 4.51 12.28 18.77
#